data_AF-A0A9C9N5N4-F1
#
_entry.id   AF-A0A9C9N5N4-F1
#
_cell.length_a   1.000
_cell.length_b   1.000
_cell.length_c   1.000
_cell.angle_alpha   90.00
_cell.angle_beta   90.00
_cell.angle_gamma   90.00
#
_symmetry.space_group_name_H-M   'P 1'
#
loop_
_entity.id
_entity.type
_entity.pdbx_description
1 polymer ?
#
loop_
_entity_poly.entity_id
_entity_poly.type
_entity_poly.pdbx_seq_one_letter_code
_entity_poly.pdbx_strand_id
1 'polypeptide(L)'
;TFSDLAGVRSIDLSRPFSVAFIFLGIALPYLIASLVIGSTAKTALQMVDEVRRQFQTIKGLLAGKVKPDYAACVDIATRNALREMLLPGMISVVAPLAVGLVFGGWALGALLIGAVASAALLGPFFNNVGTAFDNAKKVIEEQGRKGSFQHQAAVVGDTVGDPLKDVAGPSLLIFMKLIGMAALLVADFVQ
;
A
#
# COMPACT_ATOMS: atom_id res chain seq x y z
N THR A 1 -0.46 -6.22 27.58
CA THR A 1 0.13 -6.06 26.23
C THR A 1 0.18 -7.41 25.55
N PHE A 2 0.49 -7.51 24.24
CA PHE A 2 0.63 -8.82 23.58
C PHE A 2 1.60 -9.73 24.34
N SER A 3 2.75 -9.18 24.77
CA SER A 3 3.75 -9.91 25.53
C SER A 3 3.23 -10.49 26.85
N ASP A 4 2.35 -9.76 27.55
CA ASP A 4 1.76 -10.25 28.81
C ASP A 4 0.77 -11.39 28.56
N LEU A 5 -0.07 -11.28 27.52
CA LEU A 5 -1.08 -12.28 27.18
C LEU A 5 -0.44 -13.57 26.63
N ALA A 6 0.61 -13.41 25.81
CA ALA A 6 1.35 -14.53 25.22
C ALA A 6 2.43 -15.12 26.15
N GLY A 7 2.55 -14.65 27.40
CA GLY A 7 3.56 -15.13 28.35
C GLY A 7 5.02 -14.83 27.97
N VAL A 8 5.26 -13.93 27.03
CA VAL A 8 6.60 -13.60 26.50
C VAL A 8 7.26 -12.54 27.37
N ARG A 9 8.22 -12.96 28.22
CA ARG A 9 8.97 -12.04 29.10
C ARG A 9 10.14 -11.34 28.40
N SER A 10 10.78 -12.00 27.44
CA SER A 10 11.91 -11.45 26.70
C SER A 10 12.03 -12.10 25.33
N ILE A 11 12.55 -11.33 24.37
CA ILE A 11 12.92 -11.79 23.02
C ILE A 11 14.43 -11.63 22.90
N ASP A 12 15.15 -12.73 22.83
CA ASP A 12 16.61 -12.73 22.68
C ASP A 12 17.01 -12.63 21.20
N LEU A 13 17.67 -11.52 20.84
CA LEU A 13 18.17 -11.24 19.49
C LEU A 13 19.44 -12.00 19.14
N SER A 14 20.11 -12.61 20.11
CA SER A 14 21.31 -13.42 19.90
C SER A 14 20.96 -14.76 19.24
N ARG A 15 19.67 -15.14 19.27
CA ARG A 15 19.16 -16.35 18.62
C ARG A 15 18.86 -16.10 17.15
N PRO A 16 19.39 -16.94 16.23
CA PRO A 16 19.22 -16.73 14.78
C PRO A 16 17.75 -16.78 14.36
N PHE A 17 16.92 -17.59 15.02
CA PHE A 17 15.49 -17.66 14.70
C PHE A 17 14.73 -16.37 15.03
N SER A 18 15.04 -15.70 16.15
CA SER A 18 14.41 -14.41 16.50
C SER A 18 14.71 -13.36 15.42
N VAL A 19 15.96 -13.31 14.97
CA VAL A 19 16.39 -12.41 13.89
C VAL A 19 15.69 -12.74 12.58
N ALA A 20 15.55 -14.04 12.24
CA ALA A 20 14.84 -14.47 11.05
C ALA A 20 13.36 -14.01 11.05
N PHE A 21 12.64 -14.15 12.17
CA PHE A 21 11.25 -13.69 12.28
C PHE A 21 11.13 -12.16 12.25
N ILE A 22 12.11 -11.42 12.78
CA ILE A 22 12.17 -9.96 12.63
C ILE A 22 12.31 -9.57 11.16
N PHE A 23 13.25 -10.19 10.42
CA PHE A 23 13.40 -9.92 8.99
C PHE A 23 12.17 -10.32 8.18
N LEU A 24 11.51 -11.43 8.54
CA LEU A 24 10.24 -11.80 7.95
C LEU A 24 9.18 -10.71 8.20
N GLY A 25 9.09 -10.20 9.43
CA GLY A 25 8.23 -9.06 9.77
C GLY A 25 8.56 -7.81 8.95
N ILE A 26 9.83 -7.45 8.83
CA ILE A 26 10.30 -6.31 8.02
C ILE A 26 9.89 -6.46 6.56
N ALA A 27 9.94 -7.68 6.00
CA ALA A 27 9.60 -7.92 4.60
C ALA A 27 8.10 -7.72 4.30
N LEU A 28 7.20 -7.92 5.28
CA LEU A 28 5.75 -7.87 5.06
C LEU A 28 5.24 -6.50 4.58
N PRO A 29 5.60 -5.35 5.19
CA PRO A 29 5.26 -4.04 4.65
C PRO A 29 5.74 -3.81 3.21
N TYR A 30 6.97 -4.22 2.88
CA TYR A 30 7.49 -4.07 1.51
C TYR A 30 6.71 -4.93 0.51
N LEU A 31 6.34 -6.15 0.89
CA LEU A 31 5.51 -7.03 0.07
C LEU A 31 4.14 -6.40 -0.17
N ILE A 32 3.46 -5.94 0.88
CA ILE A 32 2.15 -5.29 0.77
C ILE A 32 2.24 -4.05 -0.11
N ALA A 33 3.25 -3.20 0.09
CA ALA A 33 3.48 -2.02 -0.73
C ALA A 33 3.67 -2.38 -2.20
N SER A 34 4.50 -3.39 -2.50
CA SER A 34 4.74 -3.83 -3.87
C SER A 34 3.46 -4.30 -4.56
N LEU A 35 2.63 -5.07 -3.85
CA LEU A 35 1.36 -5.57 -4.37
C LEU A 35 0.38 -4.44 -4.68
N VAL A 36 0.19 -3.49 -3.75
CA VAL A 36 -0.77 -2.40 -3.94
C VAL A 36 -0.29 -1.40 -4.99
N ILE A 37 1.00 -1.07 -5.03
CA ILE A 37 1.57 -0.19 -6.07
C ILE A 37 1.44 -0.85 -7.45
N GLY A 38 1.80 -2.13 -7.56
CA GLY A 38 1.69 -2.89 -8.82
C GLY A 38 0.25 -3.01 -9.31
N SER A 39 -0.69 -3.28 -8.40
CA SER A 39 -2.13 -3.32 -8.71
C SER A 39 -2.64 -1.97 -9.22
N THR A 40 -2.28 -0.87 -8.54
CA THR A 40 -2.67 0.48 -8.97
C THR A 40 -2.08 0.81 -10.33
N ALA A 41 -0.80 0.48 -10.58
CA ALA A 41 -0.17 0.70 -11.88
C ALA A 41 -0.87 -0.06 -13.02
N LYS A 42 -1.22 -1.33 -12.79
CA LYS A 42 -1.98 -2.14 -13.75
C LYS A 42 -3.36 -1.55 -14.03
N THR A 43 -4.07 -1.11 -12.98
CA THR A 43 -5.38 -0.47 -13.12
C THR A 43 -5.28 0.86 -13.86
N ALA A 44 -4.24 1.65 -13.58
CA ALA A 44 -3.98 2.91 -14.27
C ALA A 44 -3.72 2.71 -15.76
N LEU A 45 -2.95 1.68 -16.15
CA LEU A 45 -2.74 1.34 -17.57
C LEU A 45 -4.06 1.01 -18.28
N GLN A 46 -4.92 0.20 -17.66
CA GLN A 46 -6.25 -0.11 -18.20
C GLN A 46 -7.13 1.13 -18.33
N MET A 47 -7.06 2.03 -17.35
CA MET A 47 -7.76 3.31 -17.40
C MET A 47 -7.27 4.19 -18.56
N VAL A 48 -5.96 4.24 -18.78
CA VAL A 48 -5.36 4.98 -19.92
C VAL A 48 -5.81 4.40 -21.25
N ASP A 49 -5.81 3.08 -21.40
CA ASP A 49 -6.25 2.41 -22.62
C ASP A 49 -7.73 2.66 -22.90
N GLU A 50 -8.59 2.62 -21.88
CA GLU A 50 -10.02 2.92 -22.03
C GLU A 50 -10.27 4.38 -22.41
N VAL A 51 -9.60 5.32 -21.73
CA VAL A 51 -9.70 6.76 -22.07
C VAL A 51 -9.24 7.02 -23.50
N ARG A 52 -8.12 6.40 -23.93
CA ARG A 52 -7.63 6.49 -25.32
C ARG A 52 -8.64 5.91 -26.30
N ARG A 53 -9.23 4.76 -26.00
CA ARG A 53 -10.28 4.13 -26.82
C ARG A 53 -11.47 5.07 -26.99
N GLN A 54 -11.95 5.69 -25.91
CA GLN A 54 -13.07 6.65 -25.98
C GLN A 54 -12.72 7.86 -26.86
N PHE A 55 -11.54 8.45 -26.69
CA PHE A 55 -11.13 9.59 -27.53
C PHE A 55 -10.99 9.25 -29.02
N GLN A 56 -10.58 8.03 -29.36
CA GLN A 56 -10.40 7.60 -30.76
C GLN A 56 -11.71 7.17 -31.43
N THR A 57 -12.61 6.52 -30.68
CA THR A 57 -13.81 5.89 -31.24
C THR A 57 -15.07 6.77 -31.17
N ILE A 58 -15.19 7.60 -30.13
CA ILE A 58 -16.37 8.45 -29.92
C ILE A 58 -16.19 9.77 -30.67
N LYS A 59 -16.82 9.86 -31.86
CA LYS A 59 -16.79 11.09 -32.67
C LYS A 59 -17.42 12.26 -31.91
N GLY A 60 -16.72 13.39 -31.87
CA GLY A 60 -17.19 14.61 -31.21
C GLY A 60 -16.84 14.72 -29.72
N LEU A 61 -16.20 13.71 -29.13
CA LEU A 61 -15.75 13.77 -27.73
C LEU A 61 -14.63 14.80 -27.51
N LEU A 62 -13.60 14.79 -28.36
CA LEU A 62 -12.52 15.80 -28.37
C LEU A 62 -13.05 17.22 -28.60
N ALA A 63 -14.12 17.35 -29.39
CA ALA A 63 -14.77 18.63 -29.66
C ALA A 63 -15.75 19.06 -28.55
N GLY A 64 -15.90 18.26 -27.47
CA GLY A 64 -16.79 18.54 -26.35
C GLY A 64 -18.28 18.44 -26.68
N LYS A 65 -18.66 17.84 -27.81
CA LYS A 65 -20.05 17.78 -28.28
C LYS A 65 -20.82 16.59 -27.71
N VAL A 66 -20.12 15.57 -27.24
CA VAL A 66 -20.68 14.32 -26.71
C VAL A 66 -20.09 14.05 -25.33
N LYS A 67 -20.88 13.48 -24.43
CA LYS A 67 -20.41 13.10 -23.09
C LYS A 67 -19.59 11.80 -23.16
N PRO A 68 -18.49 11.69 -22.41
CA PRO A 68 -17.72 10.43 -22.31
C PRO A 68 -18.51 9.36 -21.55
N ASP A 69 -18.08 8.11 -21.71
CA ASP A 69 -18.60 7.00 -20.94
C ASP A 69 -17.84 6.89 -19.61
N TYR A 70 -18.37 7.56 -18.60
CA TYR A 70 -17.83 7.49 -17.25
C TYR A 70 -18.03 6.11 -16.59
N ALA A 71 -19.09 5.38 -16.96
CA ALA A 71 -19.43 4.11 -16.32
C ALA A 71 -18.38 3.04 -16.62
N ALA A 72 -17.84 3.02 -17.84
CA ALA A 72 -16.75 2.13 -18.21
C ALA A 72 -15.50 2.34 -17.32
N CYS A 73 -15.09 3.60 -17.13
CA CYS A 73 -13.95 3.92 -16.25
C CYS A 73 -14.20 3.52 -14.80
N VAL A 74 -15.41 3.77 -14.28
CA VAL A 74 -15.79 3.38 -12.92
C VAL A 74 -15.75 1.85 -12.76
N ASP A 75 -16.29 1.08 -13.71
CA ASP A 75 -16.29 -0.39 -13.63
C ASP A 75 -14.88 -0.97 -13.60
N ILE A 76 -13.96 -0.43 -14.42
CA ILE A 76 -12.54 -0.84 -14.41
C ILE A 76 -11.91 -0.60 -13.04
N ALA A 77 -12.10 0.59 -12.46
CA ALA A 77 -11.55 0.92 -11.16
C ALA A 77 -12.13 0.03 -10.05
N THR A 78 -13.47 -0.12 -10.02
CA THR A 78 -14.17 -0.89 -8.98
C THR A 78 -13.81 -2.37 -9.04
N ARG A 79 -13.84 -3.00 -10.23
CA ARG A 79 -13.57 -4.43 -10.39
C ARG A 79 -12.14 -4.78 -9.97
N ASN A 80 -11.16 -3.97 -10.36
CA ASN A 80 -9.77 -4.22 -10.00
C ASN A 80 -9.53 -3.95 -8.51
N ALA A 81 -10.05 -2.86 -7.96
CA ALA A 81 -9.92 -2.55 -6.54
C ALA A 81 -10.44 -3.71 -5.67
N LEU A 82 -11.63 -4.24 -5.96
CA LEU A 82 -12.21 -5.36 -5.22
C LEU A 82 -11.36 -6.63 -5.32
N ARG A 83 -10.85 -6.95 -6.51
CA ARG A 83 -10.05 -8.16 -6.73
C ARG A 83 -8.69 -8.09 -6.06
N GLU A 84 -8.01 -6.95 -6.20
CA GLU A 84 -6.60 -6.80 -5.82
C GLU A 84 -6.44 -6.48 -4.32
N MET A 85 -7.49 -5.99 -3.64
CA MET A 85 -7.47 -5.74 -2.19
C MET A 85 -7.51 -7.03 -1.35
N LEU A 86 -8.00 -8.15 -1.91
CA LEU A 86 -8.14 -9.42 -1.19
C LEU A 86 -6.79 -9.96 -0.71
N LEU A 87 -5.78 -9.95 -1.57
CA LEU A 87 -4.50 -10.60 -1.30
C LEU A 87 -3.71 -9.88 -0.17
N PRO A 88 -3.50 -8.54 -0.21
CA PRO A 88 -2.90 -7.82 0.91
C PRO A 88 -3.69 -7.97 2.21
N GLY A 89 -5.02 -7.95 2.13
CA GLY A 89 -5.89 -8.16 3.29
C GLY A 89 -5.70 -9.54 3.92
N MET A 90 -5.64 -10.59 3.11
CA MET A 90 -5.39 -11.95 3.60
C MET A 90 -4.01 -12.09 4.23
N ILE A 91 -2.95 -11.54 3.62
CA ILE A 91 -1.59 -11.60 4.19
C ILE A 91 -1.58 -10.96 5.59
N SER A 92 -2.26 -9.82 5.75
CA SER A 92 -2.32 -9.07 7.01
C SER A 92 -2.91 -9.86 8.18
N VAL A 93 -3.79 -10.82 7.89
CA VAL A 93 -4.46 -11.67 8.89
C VAL A 93 -3.76 -13.03 8.98
N VAL A 94 -3.55 -13.71 7.87
CA VAL A 94 -3.02 -15.08 7.84
C VAL A 94 -1.58 -15.16 8.34
N ALA A 95 -0.73 -14.16 8.04
CA ALA A 95 0.67 -14.19 8.47
C ALA A 95 0.86 -14.25 10.00
N PRO A 96 0.28 -13.36 10.81
CA PRO A 96 0.39 -13.45 12.27
C PRO A 96 -0.28 -14.70 12.84
N LEU A 97 -1.41 -15.14 12.28
CA LEU A 97 -2.07 -16.39 12.70
C LEU A 97 -1.17 -17.61 12.46
N ALA A 98 -0.60 -17.74 11.27
CA ALA A 98 0.27 -18.87 10.92
C ALA A 98 1.53 -18.89 11.77
N VAL A 99 2.17 -17.73 11.96
CA VAL A 99 3.40 -17.63 12.76
C VAL A 99 3.11 -17.93 14.23
N GLY A 100 2.04 -17.37 14.78
CA GLY A 100 1.62 -17.62 16.15
C GLY A 100 1.34 -19.10 16.41
N LEU A 101 0.47 -19.72 15.60
CA LEU A 101 0.02 -21.10 15.85
C LEU A 101 1.10 -22.16 15.58
N VAL A 102 2.04 -21.90 14.66
CA VAL A 102 3.08 -22.88 14.30
C VAL A 102 4.35 -22.72 15.15
N PHE A 103 4.74 -21.49 15.47
CA PHE A 103 6.04 -21.21 16.11
C PHE A 103 5.91 -20.63 17.53
N GLY A 104 4.72 -20.21 17.95
CA GLY A 104 4.42 -19.71 19.28
C GLY A 104 4.59 -18.19 19.46
N GLY A 105 4.25 -17.71 20.65
CA GLY A 105 4.21 -16.28 20.99
C GLY A 105 5.53 -15.53 20.81
N TRP A 106 6.68 -16.17 21.05
CA TRP A 106 8.00 -15.54 20.90
C TRP A 106 8.31 -15.18 19.43
N ALA A 107 7.98 -16.07 18.50
CA ALA A 107 8.20 -15.87 17.06
C ALA A 107 7.24 -14.81 16.51
N LEU A 108 5.98 -14.84 16.95
CA LEU A 108 5.00 -13.82 16.62
C LEU A 108 5.42 -12.45 17.16
N GLY A 109 5.93 -12.38 18.39
CA GLY A 109 6.47 -11.13 18.96
C GLY A 109 7.64 -10.57 18.14
N ALA A 110 8.58 -11.43 17.72
CA ALA A 110 9.70 -11.05 16.86
C ALA A 110 9.22 -10.51 15.50
N LEU A 111 8.24 -11.17 14.89
CA LEU A 111 7.62 -10.72 13.64
C LEU A 111 6.90 -9.37 13.78
N LEU A 112 6.15 -9.16 14.87
CA LEU A 112 5.48 -7.89 15.15
C LEU A 112 6.46 -6.74 15.28
N ILE A 113 7.59 -6.93 15.96
CA ILE A 113 8.64 -5.89 16.09
C ILE A 113 9.11 -5.46 14.70
N GLY A 114 9.46 -6.43 13.84
CA GLY A 114 9.93 -6.14 12.48
C GLY A 114 8.87 -5.46 11.61
N ALA A 115 7.64 -5.98 11.62
CA ALA A 115 6.53 -5.46 10.82
C ALA A 115 6.14 -4.04 11.21
N VAL A 116 6.03 -3.77 12.52
CA VAL A 116 5.68 -2.44 13.03
C VAL A 116 6.81 -1.44 12.75
N ALA A 117 8.06 -1.80 13.02
CA ALA A 117 9.20 -0.92 12.77
C ALA A 117 9.30 -0.53 11.28
N SER A 118 9.16 -1.51 10.39
CA SER A 118 9.21 -1.25 8.95
C SER A 118 8.00 -0.43 8.46
N ALA A 119 6.77 -0.77 8.87
CA ALA A 119 5.58 -0.03 8.46
C ALA A 119 5.57 1.42 8.98
N ALA A 120 6.03 1.65 10.21
CA ALA A 120 6.11 2.97 10.83
C ALA A 120 7.09 3.90 10.11
N LEU A 121 8.11 3.38 9.45
CA LEU A 121 9.05 4.16 8.64
C LEU A 121 8.56 4.30 7.20
N LEU A 122 8.12 3.20 6.59
CA LEU A 122 7.78 3.15 5.17
C LEU A 122 6.46 3.87 4.85
N GLY A 123 5.46 3.78 5.72
CA GLY A 123 4.16 4.44 5.55
C GLY A 123 4.29 5.97 5.42
N PRO A 124 4.87 6.66 6.43
CA PRO A 124 5.09 8.10 6.36
C PRO A 124 6.03 8.51 5.22
N PHE A 125 7.04 7.68 4.91
CA PHE A 125 7.93 7.93 3.77
C PHE A 125 7.13 8.03 2.46
N PHE A 126 6.26 7.07 2.17
CA PHE A 126 5.42 7.12 0.96
C PHE A 126 4.45 8.30 0.93
N ASN A 127 3.81 8.60 2.07
CA ASN A 127 2.92 9.76 2.17
C ASN A 127 3.67 11.06 1.87
N ASN A 128 4.85 11.25 2.48
CA ASN A 128 5.62 12.47 2.34
C ASN A 128 6.18 12.63 0.93
N VAL A 129 6.72 11.56 0.33
CA VAL A 129 7.27 11.60 -1.03
C VAL A 129 6.18 11.90 -2.05
N GLY A 130 5.04 11.21 -2.00
CA GLY A 130 3.96 11.47 -2.96
C GLY A 130 3.35 12.86 -2.78
N THR A 131 3.20 13.33 -1.54
CA THR A 131 2.72 14.70 -1.27
C THR A 131 3.72 15.76 -1.75
N ALA A 132 5.03 15.51 -1.62
CA ALA A 132 6.04 16.42 -2.11
C ALA A 132 5.98 16.56 -3.64
N PHE A 133 5.74 15.47 -4.37
CA PHE A 133 5.57 15.51 -5.83
C PHE A 133 4.29 16.26 -6.24
N ASP A 134 3.16 16.03 -5.57
CA ASP A 134 1.92 16.78 -5.84
C ASP A 134 2.10 18.28 -5.58
N ASN A 135 2.73 18.63 -4.46
CA ASN A 135 2.98 20.03 -4.11
C ASN A 135 3.96 20.70 -5.09
N ALA A 136 5.00 19.99 -5.54
CA ALA A 136 5.91 20.52 -6.55
C ALA A 136 5.18 20.81 -7.87
N LYS A 137 4.28 19.93 -8.30
CA LYS A 137 3.40 20.17 -9.46
C LYS A 137 2.52 21.40 -9.23
N LYS A 138 1.82 21.50 -8.11
CA LYS A 138 0.94 22.63 -7.77
C LYS A 138 1.69 23.98 -7.77
N VAL A 139 2.89 24.04 -7.21
CA VAL A 139 3.72 25.26 -7.22
C VAL A 139 4.02 25.73 -8.65
N ILE A 140 4.34 24.81 -9.58
CA ILE A 140 4.60 25.16 -10.99
C ILE A 140 3.31 25.63 -11.68
N GLU A 141 2.17 25.04 -11.33
CA GLU A 141 0.86 25.45 -11.84
C GLU A 141 0.46 26.86 -11.39
N GLU A 142 0.70 27.20 -10.12
CA GLU A 142 0.44 28.53 -9.54
C GLU A 142 1.33 29.62 -10.14
N GLN A 143 2.54 29.27 -10.56
CA GLN A 143 3.44 30.17 -11.30
C GLN A 143 3.00 30.40 -12.76
N GLY A 144 1.88 29.83 -13.20
CA GLY A 144 1.36 30.01 -14.55
C GLY A 144 2.13 29.25 -15.64
N ARG A 145 2.96 28.27 -15.26
CA ARG A 145 3.85 27.54 -16.19
C ARG A 145 3.24 26.23 -16.70
N LYS A 146 1.91 26.14 -16.76
CA LYS A 146 1.17 24.95 -17.26
C LYS A 146 1.56 24.65 -18.70
N GLY A 147 1.77 23.38 -19.00
CA GLY A 147 2.18 22.91 -20.33
C GLY A 147 3.68 23.07 -20.65
N SER A 148 4.46 23.72 -19.78
CA SER A 148 5.92 23.76 -19.92
C SER A 148 6.54 22.37 -19.70
N PHE A 149 7.75 22.16 -20.18
CA PHE A 149 8.50 20.91 -19.93
C PHE A 149 8.64 20.61 -18.42
N GLN A 150 8.82 21.65 -17.60
CA GLN A 150 8.90 21.51 -16.14
C GLN A 150 7.57 21.04 -15.54
N HIS A 151 6.44 21.57 -16.03
CA HIS A 151 5.12 21.12 -15.58
C HIS A 151 4.86 19.66 -15.97
N GLN A 152 5.20 19.27 -17.20
CA GLN A 152 5.06 17.87 -17.64
C GLN A 152 5.91 16.91 -16.80
N ALA A 153 7.16 17.28 -16.48
CA ALA A 153 8.01 16.48 -15.61
C ALA A 153 7.44 16.35 -14.18
N ALA A 154 6.87 17.43 -13.64
CA ALA A 154 6.22 17.41 -12.33
C ALA A 154 4.93 16.58 -12.32
N VAL A 155 4.16 16.59 -13.41
CA VAL A 155 2.99 15.70 -13.59
C VAL A 155 3.44 14.24 -13.57
N VAL A 156 4.53 13.89 -14.26
CA VAL A 156 5.08 12.51 -14.21
C VAL A 156 5.48 12.14 -12.78
N GLY A 157 6.15 13.04 -12.06
CA GLY A 157 6.49 12.82 -10.64
C GLY A 157 5.26 12.58 -9.76
N ASP A 158 4.22 13.39 -9.91
CA ASP A 158 2.96 13.23 -9.17
C ASP A 158 2.27 11.91 -9.49
N THR A 159 2.24 11.48 -10.76
CA THR A 159 1.67 10.17 -11.13
C THR A 159 2.43 8.97 -10.55
N VAL A 160 3.74 9.11 -10.27
CA VAL A 160 4.52 8.13 -9.52
C VAL A 160 4.18 8.21 -8.02
N GLY A 161 3.92 9.42 -7.51
CA GLY A 161 3.56 9.70 -6.12
C GLY A 161 2.13 9.28 -5.72
N ASP A 162 1.18 9.27 -6.64
CA ASP A 162 -0.22 8.89 -6.39
C ASP A 162 -0.38 7.50 -5.74
N PRO A 163 0.15 6.40 -6.31
CA PRO A 163 0.06 5.10 -5.65
C PRO A 163 0.80 5.04 -4.31
N LEU A 164 1.78 5.92 -4.07
CA LEU A 164 2.50 5.99 -2.81
C LEU A 164 1.66 6.66 -1.72
N LYS A 165 1.17 7.88 -1.96
CA LYS A 165 0.47 8.70 -0.94
C LYS A 165 -0.98 8.29 -0.72
N ASP A 166 -1.67 7.80 -1.75
CA ASP A 166 -3.12 7.54 -1.69
C ASP A 166 -3.44 6.06 -1.46
N VAL A 167 -2.50 5.16 -1.75
CA VAL A 167 -2.73 3.71 -1.64
C VAL A 167 -1.75 3.06 -0.68
N ALA A 168 -0.46 3.01 -1.01
CA ALA A 168 0.52 2.25 -0.25
C ALA A 168 0.73 2.80 1.17
N GLY A 169 1.04 4.08 1.29
CA GLY A 169 1.35 4.72 2.57
C GLY A 169 0.22 4.58 3.60
N PRO A 170 -1.03 4.96 3.29
CA PRO A 170 -2.17 4.75 4.19
C PRO A 170 -2.42 3.27 4.50
N SER A 171 -2.28 2.38 3.50
CA SER A 171 -2.47 0.93 3.70
C SER A 171 -1.45 0.33 4.66
N LEU A 172 -0.19 0.77 4.62
CA LEU A 172 0.85 0.29 5.54
C LEU A 172 0.59 0.71 6.99
N LEU A 173 0.06 1.91 7.20
CA LEU A 173 -0.33 2.38 8.53
C LEU A 173 -1.53 1.59 9.09
N ILE A 174 -2.44 1.15 8.22
CA ILE A 174 -3.55 0.26 8.59
C ILE A 174 -3.00 -1.15 8.89
N PHE A 175 -2.15 -1.69 8.03
CA PHE A 175 -1.49 -2.98 8.22
C PHE A 175 -0.78 -3.07 9.58
N MET A 176 -0.03 -2.02 9.95
CA MET A 176 0.66 -1.92 11.24
C MET A 176 -0.28 -2.13 12.44
N LYS A 177 -1.52 -1.62 12.37
CA LYS A 177 -2.53 -1.81 13.41
C LYS A 177 -3.18 -3.18 13.33
N LEU A 178 -3.53 -3.61 12.11
CA LEU A 178 -4.21 -4.89 11.87
C LEU A 178 -3.37 -6.09 12.30
N ILE A 179 -2.06 -6.09 12.01
CA ILE A 179 -1.19 -7.20 12.41
C ILE A 179 -1.10 -7.33 13.94
N GLY A 180 -1.07 -6.20 14.65
CA GLY A 180 -1.10 -6.18 16.11
C GLY A 180 -2.44 -6.67 16.67
N MET A 181 -3.56 -6.25 16.09
CA MET A 181 -4.90 -6.74 16.48
C MET A 181 -5.05 -8.24 16.20
N ALA A 182 -4.61 -8.72 15.05
CA ALA A 182 -4.65 -10.14 14.70
C ALA A 182 -3.79 -10.99 15.66
N ALA A 183 -2.61 -10.49 16.04
CA ALA A 183 -1.76 -11.16 17.03
C ALA A 183 -2.40 -11.22 18.42
N LEU A 184 -3.10 -10.16 18.85
CA LEU A 184 -3.85 -10.17 20.11
C LEU A 184 -4.98 -11.20 20.12
N LEU A 185 -5.66 -11.41 18.98
CA LEU A 185 -6.73 -12.42 18.89
C LEU A 185 -6.23 -13.85 19.09
N VAL A 186 -4.98 -14.13 18.74
CA VAL A 186 -4.38 -15.46 18.93
C VAL A 186 -3.54 -15.59 20.19
N ALA A 187 -3.29 -14.51 20.92
CA ALA A 187 -2.33 -14.47 22.03
C ALA A 187 -2.55 -15.56 23.08
N ASP A 188 -3.80 -15.83 23.46
CA ASP A 188 -4.15 -16.86 24.45
C ASP A 188 -3.95 -18.29 23.93
N PHE A 189 -3.93 -18.48 22.61
CA PHE A 189 -3.74 -19.78 21.95
C PHE A 189 -2.26 -20.10 21.68
N VAL A 190 -1.36 -19.14 21.85
CA VAL A 190 0.07 -19.25 21.47
C VAL A 190 1.03 -19.14 22.65
N GLN A 191 0.52 -19.36 23.87
CA GLN A 191 1.30 -19.48 25.10
C GLN A 191 2.25 -20.68 25.08
#